data_AF-A0A9J6FB01-F1
#
_entry.id   AF-A0A9J6FB01-F1
#
_cell.length_a   1.000
_cell.length_b   1.000
_cell.length_c   1.000
_cell.angle_alpha   90.00
_cell.angle_beta   90.00
_cell.angle_gamma   90.00
#
_symmetry.space_group_name_H-M   'P 1'
#
loop_
_entity.id
_entity.type
_entity.pdbx_description
1 polymer ?
#
loop_
_entity_poly.entity_id
_entity_poly.type
_entity_poly.pdbx_seq_one_letter_code
_entity_poly.pdbx_strand_id
1 'polypeptide(L)' 'MALKSIKIQGHTRSRQSFALLEEKKFREVPVPDPRQELVGLIYTSGTTGLPKAVEVSHYSFVANLVQNACVLVFVRPK' A
#
# COMPACT_ATOMS: atom_id res chain seq x y z
N MET A 1 7.64 -11.70 -11.39
CA MET A 1 7.96 -10.25 -11.45
C MET A 1 7.65 -9.68 -10.07
N ALA A 2 8.60 -9.79 -9.13
CA ALA A 2 8.37 -9.51 -7.71
C ALA A 2 8.69 -8.04 -7.42
N LEU A 3 7.71 -7.28 -6.95
CA LEU A 3 7.90 -5.90 -6.50
C LEU A 3 8.76 -5.93 -5.23
N LYS A 4 10.02 -5.52 -5.37
CA LYS A 4 11.06 -5.69 -4.34
C LYS A 4 11.02 -4.66 -3.21
N SER A 5 10.16 -3.63 -3.31
CA SER A 5 9.82 -2.75 -2.18
C SER A 5 8.68 -1.79 -2.55
N ILE A 6 7.64 -1.72 -1.71
CA ILE A 6 6.62 -0.67 -1.75
C ILE A 6 6.81 0.16 -0.48
N LYS A 7 7.21 1.43 -0.62
CA LYS A 7 7.32 2.38 0.49
C LYS A 7 5.92 2.94 0.80
N ILE A 8 5.25 2.38 1.81
CA ILE A 8 3.99 2.93 2.34
C ILE A 8 4.35 3.90 3.48
N GLN A 9 4.13 5.21 3.28
CA GLN A 9 4.33 6.20 4.34
C GLN A 9 2.99 6.48 5.05
N GLY A 10 2.68 5.69 6.07
CA GLY A 10 1.50 5.89 6.93
C GLY A 10 1.82 6.64 8.23
N HIS A 11 0.96 7.58 8.63
CA HIS A 11 0.97 8.15 9.97
C HIS A 11 0.09 7.30 10.90
N THR A 12 0.67 6.29 11.55
CA THR A 12 0.01 5.53 12.63
C THR A 12 0.91 5.55 13.88
N ARG A 13 0.31 5.47 15.07
CA ARG A 13 0.99 5.54 16.37
C ARG A 13 1.86 4.31 16.68
N SER A 14 1.63 3.17 16.04
CA SER A 14 2.45 1.95 16.18
C SER A 14 3.38 1.81 14.97
N ARG A 15 4.33 2.74 14.86
CA ARG A 15 5.31 2.72 13.76
C ARG A 15 6.43 1.75 14.12
N GLN A 16 6.20 0.45 13.94
CA GLN A 16 7.35 -0.41 13.68
C GLN A 16 7.91 0.05 12.33
N SER A 17 9.14 0.54 12.34
CA SER A 17 9.88 0.84 11.12
C SER A 17 9.81 -0.41 10.23
N PHE A 18 9.45 -0.28 8.96
CA PHE A 18 9.49 -1.42 8.02
C PHE A 18 10.84 -2.15 8.05
N ALA A 19 11.92 -1.46 8.42
CA ALA A 19 13.26 -2.02 8.66
C ALA A 19 13.34 -3.09 9.78
N LEU A 20 12.36 -3.14 10.68
CA LEU A 20 12.30 -4.09 11.79
C LEU A 20 11.47 -5.35 11.47
N LEU A 21 10.80 -5.38 10.32
CA LEU A 21 10.04 -6.54 9.89
C LEU A 21 11.00 -7.60 9.33
N GLU A 22 11.07 -8.75 9.99
CA GLU A 22 11.89 -9.86 9.52
C GLU A 22 11.21 -10.54 8.31
N GLU A 23 11.86 -10.51 7.14
CA GLU A 23 11.36 -11.17 5.93
C GLU A 23 11.09 -12.67 6.13
N LYS A 24 11.85 -13.34 7.01
CA LYS A 24 11.66 -14.76 7.34
C LYS A 24 10.29 -15.07 7.96
N LYS A 25 9.61 -14.07 8.52
CA LYS A 25 8.27 -14.20 9.10
C LYS A 25 7.16 -13.91 8.09
N PHE A 26 7.51 -13.47 6.88
CA PHE A 26 6.52 -13.27 5.83
C PHE A 26 5.88 -14.61 5.48
N ARG A 27 4.55 -14.60 5.37
CA ARG A 27 3.77 -15.71 4.87
C ARG A 27 2.91 -15.17 3.75
N GLU A 28 2.99 -15.81 2.59
CA GLU A 28 2.07 -15.52 1.50
C GLU A 28 0.69 -16.02 1.90
N VAL A 29 -0.28 -15.11 1.84
CA VAL A 29 -1.68 -15.43 2.11
C VAL A 29 -2.40 -15.40 0.76
N PRO A 30 -2.99 -16.52 0.31
CA PRO A 30 -3.77 -16.52 -0.91
C PRO A 30 -5.00 -15.63 -0.72
N VAL A 31 -5.29 -14.81 -1.73
CA VAL A 31 -6.46 -13.94 -1.80
C VAL A 31 -7.39 -14.52 -2.87
N PRO A 32 -8.48 -15.21 -2.50
CA PRO A 32 -9.38 -15.88 -3.45
C PRO A 32 -9.97 -14.95 -4.52
N ASP A 33 -10.44 -13.76 -4.14
CA ASP A 33 -10.97 -12.76 -5.07
C ASP A 33 -10.30 -11.39 -4.89
N PRO A 34 -9.17 -11.13 -5.58
CA PRO A 34 -8.45 -9.87 -5.42
C PRO A 34 -9.22 -8.65 -5.93
N ARG A 35 -10.29 -8.82 -6.72
CA ARG A 35 -11.08 -7.69 -7.25
C ARG A 35 -12.04 -7.15 -6.20
N GLN A 36 -12.63 -8.04 -5.40
CA GLN A 36 -13.64 -7.70 -4.39
C GLN A 36 -13.06 -7.64 -2.98
N GLU A 37 -12.03 -8.43 -2.66
CA GLU A 37 -11.44 -8.43 -1.31
C GLU A 37 -10.63 -7.17 -1.03
N LEU A 38 -10.81 -6.63 0.18
CA LEU A 38 -10.21 -5.40 0.65
C LEU A 38 -8.81 -5.64 1.24
N VAL A 39 -7.82 -4.86 0.79
CA VAL A 39 -6.46 -4.85 1.36
C VAL A 39 -6.33 -3.83 2.50
N GLY A 40 -7.19 -2.81 2.52
CA GLY A 40 -7.17 -1.81 3.59
C GLY A 40 -8.16 -0.66 3.42
N LEU A 41 -8.19 0.17 4.46
CA LEU A 41 -8.96 1.41 4.51
C LEU A 41 -8.02 2.61 4.52
N ILE A 42 -8.26 3.56 3.62
CA ILE A 42 -7.54 4.84 3.61
C ILE A 42 -8.45 5.92 4.18
N TYR A 43 -8.02 6.56 5.26
CA TYR A 43 -8.73 7.67 5.87
C TYR A 43 -8.25 9.00 5.32
N THR A 44 -9.19 9.88 5.00
CA THR A 44 -8.89 11.27 4.65
C THR A 44 -8.81 12.13 5.92
N SER A 45 -8.03 13.21 5.91
CA SER A 45 -7.86 14.10 7.08
C SER A 45 -9.17 14.73 7.59
N GLY A 46 -10.21 14.80 6.75
CA GLY A 46 -11.54 15.26 7.18
C GLY A 46 -11.58 16.74 7.56
N THR A 47 -11.06 17.65 6.72
CA THR A 47 -11.07 19.09 7.03
C THR A 47 -12.47 19.72 7.00
N THR A 48 -13.46 19.04 6.41
CA THR A 48 -14.85 19.51 6.28
C THR A 48 -15.85 18.73 7.15
N GLY A 49 -15.37 17.90 8.09
CA GLY A 49 -16.22 17.09 8.95
C GLY A 49 -15.54 15.81 9.42
N LEU A 50 -16.31 14.75 9.67
CA LEU A 50 -15.74 13.48 10.10
C LEU A 50 -14.88 12.84 8.98
N PRO A 51 -13.69 12.30 9.30
CA PRO A 51 -12.88 11.52 8.37
C PRO A 51 -13.68 10.39 7.72
N LYS A 52 -13.62 10.31 6.38
CA LYS A 52 -14.22 9.22 5.62
C LYS A 52 -13.18 8.13 5.38
N ALA A 53 -13.62 6.88 5.48
CA ALA A 53 -12.85 5.72 5.07
C ALA A 53 -13.12 5.42 3.60
N VAL A 54 -12.06 5.16 2.85
CA VAL A 54 -12.12 4.65 1.48
C VAL A 54 -11.67 3.20 1.49
N GLU A 55 -12.52 2.32 1.01
CA GLU A 55 -12.24 0.90 0.83
C GLU A 55 -11.35 0.69 -0.40
N VAL A 56 -10.26 -0.06 -0.22
CA VAL A 56 -9.30 -0.35 -1.29
C VAL A 56 -9.18 -1.86 -1.44
N SER A 57 -9.48 -2.37 -2.64
CA SER A 57 -9.27 -3.78 -2.97
C SER A 57 -7.82 -4.08 -3.35
N HIS A 58 -7.42 -5.35 -3.26
CA HIS A 58 -6.10 -5.79 -3.72
C HIS A 58 -5.84 -5.38 -5.17
N TYR A 59 -6.85 -5.54 -6.04
CA TYR A 59 -6.77 -5.18 -7.45
C TYR A 59 -6.58 -3.68 -7.66
N SER A 60 -7.38 -2.83 -7.02
CA SER A 60 -7.29 -1.37 -7.23
C SER A 60 -5.96 -0.82 -6.73
N PHE A 61 -5.42 -1.38 -5.65
CA PHE A 61 -4.11 -1.03 -5.13
C PHE A 61 -2.98 -1.35 -6.12
N VAL A 62 -2.94 -2.58 -6.65
CA VAL A 62 -1.93 -2.99 -7.64
C VAL A 62 -2.10 -2.24 -8.96
N ALA A 63 -3.34 -2.03 -9.42
CA ALA A 63 -3.61 -1.27 -10.63
C ALA A 63 -3.09 0.18 -10.52
N ASN A 64 -3.30 0.82 -9.37
CA ASN A 64 -2.77 2.15 -9.10
C ASN A 64 -1.23 2.18 -9.10
N LEU A 65 -0.58 1.18 -8.52
CA LEU A 65 0.89 1.06 -8.55
C LEU A 65 1.41 0.92 -9.97
N VAL A 66 0.80 0.08 -10.81
CA VAL A 66 1.21 -0.10 -12.21
C VAL A 66 1.01 1.19 -13.01
N GLN A 67 -0.13 1.86 -12.81
CA GLN A 67 -0.43 3.12 -13.48
C GLN A 67 0.55 4.23 -13.08
N ASN A 68 0.89 4.33 -11.79
CA ASN A 68 1.78 5.37 -11.26
C ASN A 68 3.27 5.02 -11.38
N ALA A 69 3.65 3.75 -11.59
CA ALA A 69 5.03 3.33 -11.78
C ALA A 69 5.67 3.95 -13.03
N CYS A 70 4.88 4.38 -14.02
CA CYS A 70 5.37 5.16 -15.17
C CYS A 70 6.03 6.49 -14.74
N VAL A 71 5.66 7.06 -13.57
CA VAL A 71 6.26 8.29 -13.03
C VAL A 71 7.52 8.03 -12.18
N LEU A 72 7.73 6.80 -11.71
CA LEU A 72 8.84 6.44 -10.82
C LEU A 72 10.14 6.01 -11.53
N VAL A 73 10.13 5.86 -12.86
CA VAL A 73 11.33 5.46 -13.64
C VAL A 73 12.25 6.65 -14.01
N PHE A 74 11.88 7.90 -13.70
CA PHE A 74 12.70 9.09 -13.96
C PHE A 74 13.31 9.72 -12.69
N VAL A 75 13.87 8.92 -11.79
CA VAL A 75 14.80 9.44 -10.76
C VAL A 75 16.22 9.09 -11.22
N ARG A 76 16.89 10.06 -11.85
CA ARG A 76 18.31 9.94 -12.23
C ARG A 76 19.16 9.63 -11.00
N PRO A 77 20.03 8.61 -11.05
CA PRO A 77 21.08 8.44 -10.04
C PRO A 77 22.16 9.52 -10.22
N LYS A 78 22.65 10.07 -9.11
CA LYS A 78 23.97 10.71 -9.02
C LYS A 78 24.97 9.69 -8.49
#